data_AF-A0A7R8VP31-F1
#
_entry.id   AF-A0A7R8VP31-F1
#
_cell.length_a   1.000
_cell.length_b   1.000
_cell.length_c   1.000
_cell.angle_alpha   90.00
_cell.angle_beta   90.00
_cell.angle_gamma   90.00
#
_symmetry.space_group_name_H-M   'P 1'
#
loop_
_entity.id
_entity.type
_entity.pdbx_description
1 polymer ?
#
loop_
_entity_poly.entity_id
_entity_poly.type
_entity_poly.pdbx_seq_one_letter_code
_entity_poly.pdbx_strand_id
1 'polypeptide(L)'
;MDVLFECCMIQGSGFQPESCIVAIVVPDVDVIKCWASENKIPGTLSVLCAHPEVKQLIMDDMLVWGKESGLRSFEQVKDIYLHPDPFSVQNGLLTPTFKSKRPQLKQYFKPQIEDMYANMT
;
A
#
# COMPACT_ATOMS: atom_id res chain seq x y z
N MET A 1 0.83 -9.58 -13.61
CA MET A 1 1.83 -8.48 -13.67
C MET A 1 2.60 -8.63 -12.37
N ASP A 2 3.90 -8.92 -12.39
CA ASP A 2 4.67 -9.02 -11.15
C ASP A 2 4.92 -7.61 -10.62
N VAL A 3 3.94 -7.06 -9.92
CA VAL A 3 4.12 -5.74 -9.35
C VAL A 3 4.90 -5.89 -8.05
N LEU A 4 6.20 -5.58 -8.13
CA LEU A 4 7.10 -5.54 -6.98
C LEU A 4 6.70 -4.37 -6.09
N PHE A 5 5.86 -4.64 -5.09
CA PHE A 5 5.51 -3.66 -4.06
C PHE A 5 6.32 -3.91 -2.80
N GLU A 6 6.90 -2.85 -2.24
CA GLU A 6 7.31 -2.88 -0.85
C GLU A 6 6.07 -2.63 0.02
N CYS A 7 5.44 -3.71 0.47
CA CYS A 7 4.20 -3.68 1.25
C CYS A 7 4.51 -3.80 2.74
N CYS A 8 4.04 -2.83 3.54
CA CYS A 8 3.99 -2.96 5.00
C CYS A 8 2.55 -3.09 5.46
N MET A 9 2.13 -4.32 5.80
CA MET A 9 0.84 -4.58 6.41
C MET A 9 0.85 -4.16 7.88
N ILE A 10 -0.15 -3.36 8.27
CA ILE A 10 -0.33 -2.88 9.65
C ILE A 10 -1.68 -3.39 10.14
N GLN A 11 -1.64 -4.17 11.22
CA GLN A 11 -2.84 -4.60 11.92
C GLN A 11 -3.23 -3.54 12.96
N GLY A 12 -4.48 -3.11 12.91
CA GLY A 12 -5.10 -2.25 13.91
C GLY A 12 -5.40 -3.06 15.17
N SER A 13 -4.91 -2.60 16.32
CA SER A 13 -5.26 -3.18 17.62
C SER A 13 -5.91 -2.10 18.48
N GLY A 14 -7.22 -1.91 18.33
CA GLY A 14 -8.02 -1.01 19.16
C GLY A 14 -9.49 -0.92 18.73
N PHE A 15 -10.40 -1.14 19.70
CA PHE A 15 -11.87 -0.88 19.78
C PHE A 15 -12.75 -0.94 18.51
N GLN A 16 -12.30 -1.57 17.44
CA GLN A 16 -13.13 -1.91 16.28
C GLN A 16 -13.37 -3.42 16.29
N PRO A 17 -14.60 -3.89 16.03
CA PRO A 17 -14.84 -5.28 15.79
C PRO A 17 -14.13 -5.64 14.48
N GLU A 18 -13.34 -6.70 14.51
CA GLU A 18 -12.68 -7.33 13.36
C GLU A 18 -11.30 -6.78 12.96
N SER A 19 -10.41 -7.74 12.76
CA SER A 19 -8.98 -7.60 12.47
C SER A 19 -8.76 -7.04 11.05
N CYS A 20 -9.03 -5.75 10.82
CA CYS A 20 -8.84 -5.13 9.52
C CYS A 20 -7.35 -4.83 9.26
N ILE A 21 -6.84 -5.37 8.16
CA ILE A 21 -5.46 -5.19 7.71
C ILE A 21 -5.44 -4.07 6.68
N VAL A 22 -4.58 -3.07 6.88
CA VAL A 22 -4.30 -2.02 5.89
C VAL A 22 -2.86 -2.11 5.43
N ALA A 23 -2.57 -1.60 4.24
CA ALA A 23 -1.21 -1.60 3.70
C ALA A 23 -0.76 -0.23 3.19
N ILE A 24 0.51 0.09 3.44
CA ILE A 24 1.22 1.14 2.73
C ILE A 24 1.99 0.48 1.59
N VAL A 25 1.80 0.98 0.38
CA VAL A 25 2.35 0.42 -0.85
C VAL A 25 3.16 1.46 -1.58
N VAL A 26 4.42 1.14 -1.89
CA VAL A 26 5.22 1.93 -2.83
C VAL A 26 5.17 1.22 -4.19
N PRO A 27 4.53 1.82 -5.21
CA PRO A 27 4.48 1.22 -6.53
C PRO A 27 5.78 1.40 -7.30
N ASP A 28 6.06 0.44 -8.18
CA ASP A 28 7.12 0.57 -9.17
C ASP A 28 6.78 1.68 -10.18
N VAL A 29 7.71 2.62 -10.35
CA VAL A 29 7.48 3.83 -11.15
C VAL A 29 7.31 3.51 -12.64
N ASP A 30 8.03 2.51 -13.15
CA ASP A 30 8.02 2.17 -14.57
C ASP A 30 6.74 1.40 -14.91
N VAL A 31 6.32 0.49 -14.03
CA VAL A 31 5.06 -0.25 -14.17
C VAL A 31 3.86 0.71 -14.19
N ILE A 32 3.76 1.62 -13.21
CA ILE A 32 2.61 2.53 -13.12
C ILE A 32 2.61 3.57 -14.24
N LYS A 33 3.77 4.09 -14.66
CA LYS A 33 3.83 5.00 -15.81
C LYS A 33 3.44 4.31 -17.10
N CYS A 34 3.85 3.07 -17.31
CA CYS A 34 3.46 2.29 -18.49
C CYS A 34 1.94 2.14 -18.55
N TRP A 35 1.32 1.67 -17.46
CA TRP A 35 -0.13 1.52 -17.35
C TRP A 35 -0.87 2.86 -17.53
N ALA A 36 -0.38 3.93 -16.92
CA ALA A 36 -0.98 5.26 -17.04
C ALA A 36 -0.92 5.79 -18.49
N SER A 37 0.17 5.52 -19.21
CA SER A 37 0.30 5.90 -20.62
C SER A 37 -0.72 5.17 -21.51
N GLU A 38 -0.96 3.88 -21.26
CA GLU A 38 -1.97 3.09 -21.99
C GLU A 38 -3.40 3.58 -21.72
N ASN A 39 -3.66 4.01 -20.48
CA ASN A 39 -4.96 4.51 -20.03
C ASN A 39 -5.12 6.03 -20.22
N LYS A 40 -4.14 6.70 -20.85
CA LYS A 40 -4.14 8.15 -21.14
C LYS A 40 -4.29 9.02 -19.89
N ILE A 41 -3.72 8.60 -18.78
CA ILE A 41 -3.69 9.35 -17.51
C ILE A 41 -2.33 10.05 -17.41
N PRO A 42 -2.24 11.38 -17.65
CA PRO A 42 -1.00 12.11 -17.51
C PRO A 42 -0.72 12.40 -16.03
N GLY A 43 0.53 12.25 -15.59
CA GLY A 43 0.90 12.61 -14.23
C GLY A 43 2.31 12.20 -13.85
N THR A 44 2.81 12.82 -12.78
CA THR A 44 3.98 12.30 -12.05
C THR A 44 3.55 11.10 -11.19
N LEU A 45 4.50 10.33 -10.68
CA LEU A 45 4.20 9.20 -9.78
C LEU A 45 3.32 9.64 -8.59
N SER A 46 3.56 10.82 -8.04
CA SER A 46 2.76 11.37 -6.95
C SER A 46 1.31 11.64 -7.37
N VAL A 47 1.06 12.08 -8.60
CA VAL A 47 -0.31 12.28 -9.13
C VAL A 47 -0.97 10.93 -9.35
N LEU A 48 -0.23 9.96 -9.90
CA LEU A 48 -0.74 8.61 -10.15
C LEU A 48 -1.07 7.88 -8.85
N CYS A 49 -0.27 8.04 -7.79
CA CYS A 49 -0.55 7.48 -6.46
C CYS A 49 -1.84 8.05 -5.82
N ALA A 50 -2.22 9.28 -6.17
CA ALA A 50 -3.47 9.89 -5.71
C ALA A 50 -4.67 9.52 -6.60
N HIS A 51 -4.46 8.84 -7.73
CA HIS A 51 -5.52 8.52 -8.67
C HIS A 51 -6.30 7.28 -8.20
N PRO A 52 -7.65 7.35 -8.08
CA PRO A 52 -8.44 6.25 -7.55
C PRO A 52 -8.35 4.98 -8.40
N GLU A 53 -8.25 5.09 -9.72
CA GLU A 53 -8.10 3.93 -10.60
C GLU A 53 -6.76 3.20 -10.39
N VAL A 54 -5.68 3.93 -10.11
CA VAL A 54 -4.37 3.31 -9.82
C VAL A 54 -4.42 2.60 -8.47
N LYS A 55 -5.06 3.21 -7.47
CA LYS A 55 -5.31 2.57 -6.18
C LYS A 55 -6.13 1.28 -6.34
N GLN A 56 -7.20 1.31 -7.13
CA GLN A 56 -8.05 0.14 -7.38
C GLN A 56 -7.29 -0.96 -8.14
N LEU A 57 -6.54 -0.61 -9.19
CA LEU A 57 -5.71 -1.56 -9.95
C LEU A 57 -4.78 -2.35 -9.03
N ILE A 58 -4.05 -1.65 -8.16
CA ILE A 58 -3.08 -2.25 -7.25
C ILE A 58 -3.80 -3.09 -6.18
N MET A 59 -4.90 -2.58 -5.65
CA MET A 59 -5.69 -3.30 -4.65
C MET A 59 -6.25 -4.60 -5.23
N ASP A 60 -6.80 -4.59 -6.43
CA ASP A 60 -7.35 -5.77 -7.09
C ASP A 60 -6.25 -6.82 -7.35
N ASP A 61 -5.07 -6.39 -7.82
CA ASP A 61 -3.94 -7.29 -8.02
C ASP A 61 -3.52 -7.95 -6.69
N MET A 62 -3.43 -7.18 -5.60
CA MET A 62 -3.14 -7.73 -4.26
C MET A 62 -4.20 -8.74 -3.79
N LEU A 63 -5.48 -8.48 -4.05
CA LEU A 63 -6.57 -9.39 -3.68
C LEU A 63 -6.53 -10.68 -4.50
N VAL A 64 -6.24 -10.60 -5.80
CA VAL A 64 -6.07 -11.76 -6.68
C VAL A 64 -4.91 -12.62 -6.19
N TRP A 65 -3.72 -12.03 -6.02
CA TRP A 65 -2.54 -12.72 -5.48
C TRP A 65 -2.79 -13.35 -4.11
N GLY A 66 -3.49 -12.63 -3.24
CA GLY A 66 -3.88 -13.13 -1.93
C GLY A 66 -4.78 -14.37 -2.02
N LYS A 67 -5.78 -14.36 -2.90
CA LYS A 67 -6.66 -15.52 -3.14
C LYS A 67 -5.89 -16.70 -3.71
N GLU A 68 -5.03 -16.47 -4.70
CA GLU A 68 -4.20 -17.50 -5.33
C GLU A 68 -3.20 -18.12 -4.34
N SER A 69 -2.71 -17.32 -3.39
CA SER A 69 -1.84 -17.78 -2.30
C SER A 69 -2.60 -18.47 -1.16
N GLY A 70 -3.93 -18.59 -1.25
CA GLY A 70 -4.77 -19.24 -0.23
C GLY A 70 -5.08 -18.38 1.00
N LEU A 71 -4.87 -17.07 0.95
CA LEU A 71 -5.21 -16.16 2.04
C LEU A 71 -6.72 -16.04 2.22
N ARG A 72 -7.18 -16.15 3.47
CA ARG A 72 -8.59 -15.98 3.82
C ARG A 72 -9.00 -14.52 3.75
N SER A 73 -10.30 -14.24 3.62
CA SER A 73 -10.82 -12.87 3.48
C SER A 73 -10.49 -11.91 4.64
N PHE A 74 -10.14 -12.44 5.81
CA PHE A 74 -9.69 -11.66 6.98
C PHE A 74 -8.16 -11.45 7.01
N GLU A 75 -7.41 -12.19 6.20
CA GLU A 75 -5.95 -12.04 6.02
C GLU A 75 -5.63 -11.11 4.84
N GLN A 76 -6.64 -10.76 4.04
CA GLN A 76 -6.49 -9.82 2.92
C GLN A 76 -6.63 -8.37 3.38
N VAL A 77 -5.87 -7.50 2.72
CA VAL A 77 -5.93 -6.05 2.95
C VAL A 77 -7.33 -5.52 2.65
N LYS A 78 -7.82 -4.63 3.49
CA LYS A 78 -9.13 -3.97 3.36
C LYS A 78 -9.02 -2.62 2.65
N ASP A 79 -7.89 -1.95 2.82
CA ASP A 79 -7.57 -0.72 2.10
C ASP A 79 -6.05 -0.52 2.01
N ILE A 80 -5.65 0.30 1.05
CA ILE A 80 -4.26 0.62 0.77
C ILE A 80 -4.03 2.13 0.64
N TYR A 81 -2.82 2.56 0.98
CA TYR A 81 -2.31 3.89 0.68
C TYR A 81 -1.08 3.78 -0.23
N LEU A 82 -1.11 4.48 -1.36
CA LEU A 82 -0.01 4.52 -2.31
C LEU A 82 0.96 5.66 -1.96
N HIS A 83 2.22 5.32 -1.72
CA HIS A 83 3.27 6.28 -1.40
C HIS A 83 4.27 6.35 -2.57
N PRO A 84 4.54 7.55 -3.14
CA PRO A 84 5.43 7.67 -4.29
C PRO A 84 6.91 7.50 -3.95
N ASP A 85 7.31 7.68 -2.69
CA ASP A 85 8.72 7.63 -2.29
C ASP A 85 9.09 6.26 -1.71
N PRO A 86 10.19 5.63 -2.19
CA PRO A 86 10.64 4.36 -1.64
C PRO A 86 11.13 4.49 -0.20
N PHE A 87 10.91 3.42 0.58
CA PHE A 87 11.50 3.33 1.91
C PHE A 87 13.02 3.21 1.79
N SER A 88 13.75 3.87 2.68
CA SER A 88 15.20 3.85 2.64
C SER A 88 15.79 3.78 4.05
N VAL A 89 17.08 3.45 4.11
CA VAL A 89 17.83 3.57 5.36
C VAL A 89 18.00 5.06 5.72
N GLN A 90 18.12 5.93 4.70
CA GLN A 90 18.31 7.38 4.85
C GLN A 90 17.10 8.08 5.45
N ASN A 91 15.87 7.74 5.01
CA ASN A 91 14.64 8.25 5.61
C ASN A 91 14.25 7.53 6.92
N GLY A 92 15.11 6.61 7.39
CA GLY A 92 14.94 5.93 8.67
C GLY A 92 13.84 4.87 8.70
N LEU A 93 13.19 4.58 7.56
CA LEU A 93 12.08 3.63 7.45
C LEU A 93 12.57 2.17 7.28
N LEU A 94 13.82 1.99 6.82
CA LEU A 94 14.47 0.68 6.72
C LEU A 94 15.58 0.47 7.74
N THR A 95 15.80 -0.80 8.10
CA THR A 95 17.04 -1.25 8.74
C THR A 95 18.19 -1.22 7.72
N PRO A 96 19.46 -1.22 8.17
CA PRO A 96 20.61 -1.40 7.27
C PRO A 96 20.56 -2.68 6.43
N THR A 97 19.74 -3.66 6.84
CA THR A 97 19.46 -4.91 6.13
C THR A 97 18.22 -4.84 5.24
N PHE A 98 17.74 -3.64 4.90
CA PHE A 98 16.58 -3.40 4.04
C PHE A 98 15.27 -4.07 4.53
N LYS A 99 15.13 -4.22 5.86
CA LYS A 99 13.86 -4.63 6.47
C LYS A 99 13.07 -3.42 6.93
N SER A 100 11.76 -3.46 6.74
CA SER A 100 10.85 -2.41 7.18
C SER A 100 10.84 -2.26 8.70
N LYS A 101 11.05 -1.03 9.18
CA LYS A 101 10.96 -0.68 10.60
C LYS A 101 9.51 -0.34 10.94
N ARG A 102 8.72 -1.38 11.26
CA ARG A 102 7.26 -1.25 11.49
C ARG A 102 6.84 -0.14 12.46
N PRO A 103 7.48 0.08 13.63
CA PRO A 103 7.10 1.17 14.53
C PRO A 103 7.27 2.56 13.90
N GLN A 104 8.36 2.78 13.18
CA GLN A 104 8.68 4.03 12.49
C GLN A 104 7.72 4.26 11.31
N LEU A 105 7.42 3.23 10.53
CA LEU A 105 6.43 3.30 9.45
C LEU A 105 5.04 3.63 10.01
N LYS A 106 4.62 2.97 11.10
CA LYS A 106 3.33 3.25 11.75
C LYS A 106 3.24 4.69 12.27
N GLN A 107 4.34 5.24 12.78
CA GLN A 107 4.39 6.63 13.24
C GLN A 107 4.37 7.61 12.06
N TYR A 108 5.13 7.33 11.00
CA TYR A 108 5.24 8.17 9.81
C TYR A 108 3.93 8.23 9.02
N PHE A 109 3.29 7.08 8.81
CA PHE A 109 2.02 6.95 8.09
C PHE A 109 0.78 7.00 8.99
N LYS A 110 0.95 7.43 10.25
CA LYS A 110 -0.16 7.49 11.22
C LYS A 110 -1.42 8.18 10.65
N PRO A 111 -1.35 9.37 10.03
CA PRO A 111 -2.57 10.03 9.55
C PRO A 111 -3.24 9.25 8.41
N GLN A 112 -2.47 8.65 7.50
CA GLN A 112 -3.02 7.83 6.42
C GLN A 112 -3.66 6.55 6.94
N ILE A 113 -3.06 5.92 7.95
CA ILE A 113 -3.61 4.73 8.60
C ILE A 113 -4.94 5.06 9.30
N GLU A 114 -4.99 6.18 10.03
CA GLU A 114 -6.21 6.64 10.69
C GLU A 114 -7.31 6.98 9.68
N ASP A 115 -6.98 7.62 8.55
CA ASP A 115 -7.91 7.91 7.46
C ASP A 115 -8.48 6.62 6.83
N MET A 116 -7.63 5.63 6.53
CA MET A 116 -8.09 4.34 6.01
C MET A 116 -9.06 3.65 6.99
N TYR A 117 -8.78 3.63 8.28
CA TYR A 117 -9.69 3.05 9.26
C TYR A 117 -10.99 3.84 9.43
N ALA A 118 -10.94 5.18 9.36
CA ALA A 118 -12.13 6.02 9.41
C ALA A 118 -13.07 5.77 8.22
N ASN A 119 -12.50 5.50 7.04
CA ASN A 119 -13.27 5.20 5.82
C ASN A 119 -13.84 3.77 5.77
N MET A 120 -13.53 2.91 6.74
CA MET A 120 -14.06 1.54 6.87
C MET A 120 -15.24 1.41 7.84
N THR A 121 -15.57 2.49 8.55
CA THR A 121 -16.69 2.54 9.51
C THR A 121 -17.98 2.91 8.79
#